data_AF-A0A2T4CEY4-F1
#
_entry.id   AF-A0A2T4CEY4-F1
#
_cell.length_a   1.000
_cell.length_b   1.000
_cell.length_c   1.000
_cell.angle_alpha   90.00
_cell.angle_beta   90.00
_cell.angle_gamma   90.00
#
_symmetry.space_group_name_H-M   'P 1'
#
loop_
_entity.id
_entity.type
_entity.pdbx_description
1 polymer ?
#
loop_
_entity_poly.entity_id
_entity_poly.type
_entity_poly.pdbx_seq_one_letter_code
_entity_poly.pdbx_strand_id
1 'polypeptide(L)'
;MSAISRSLRSASKLRVQPRAASGLCSASVGAGRFASSGFAVASAPASRSNFSTSFSKLSGAPAMASSSREYDPEIKDIADYVANKTIDSELAFDTARWILLDTLGCGLEGLRFKECAKLLGPVVPGTVVPNGTKVPGTPFVLVKVASTAVVSKMLGLSEKQIADAVTQAWVDGQSLRTYRHSPNTMSRKSWAAGDACQRAVNLALKVMKGEQGIPTVLSAPTWGFYDVLFKGKKFEFQRPYGSYVMENVLFKVSYPAEFHSQTAVEASEKIHHQLKAMGKSAADIKAVTCRTHEACIRIIDKQFKPMDNFADRDHCIQYMSAVMLVFGRLEATDYVDGSEAATSELVESLRKKITCVEDPQFTKDYHDPALRTISNALTVELNDGTVLPEVVVEAPLGHRLRREEAKPVILAKYKRHLGPHFPEATVRELVELSQDSKKLEAMTVDEYVDKYAVKESKFVV
;
A
#
# COMPACT_ATOMS: atom_id res chain seq x y z
N MET A 1 -31.47 21.66 54.64
CA MET A 1 -32.93 21.67 54.37
C MET A 1 -33.09 21.44 52.87
N SER A 2 -33.77 20.46 52.27
CA SER A 2 -34.63 19.31 52.61
C SER A 2 -34.62 18.43 51.31
N ALA A 3 -34.06 17.21 51.25
CA ALA A 3 -34.64 15.88 51.54
C ALA A 3 -35.57 15.24 50.45
N ILE A 4 -35.13 14.07 49.93
CA ILE A 4 -35.89 12.82 49.58
C ILE A 4 -36.69 12.82 48.23
N SER A 5 -36.76 11.81 47.32
CA SER A 5 -36.70 10.32 47.36
C SER A 5 -36.35 9.61 46.01
N ARG A 6 -35.57 8.52 46.12
CA ARG A 6 -35.59 7.17 45.46
C ARG A 6 -36.49 6.86 44.23
N SER A 7 -35.93 6.14 43.23
CA SER A 7 -36.16 4.67 43.05
C SER A 7 -35.17 4.01 42.05
N LEU A 8 -34.75 2.79 42.38
CA LEU A 8 -33.96 1.83 41.60
C LEU A 8 -34.90 0.76 41.01
N ARG A 9 -34.59 0.17 39.83
CA ARG A 9 -34.91 -1.25 39.56
C ARG A 9 -34.07 -1.89 38.43
N SER A 10 -33.83 -3.17 38.68
CA SER A 10 -32.88 -4.12 38.11
C SER A 10 -33.13 -4.58 36.67
N ALA A 11 -32.05 -5.04 36.05
CA ALA A 11 -31.96 -5.81 34.81
C ALA A 11 -32.64 -7.19 34.89
N SER A 12 -33.10 -7.68 33.73
CA SER A 12 -33.57 -9.05 33.50
C SER A 12 -32.87 -9.66 32.28
N LYS A 13 -32.28 -10.84 32.49
CA LYS A 13 -31.69 -11.72 31.47
C LYS A 13 -32.78 -12.60 30.88
N LEU A 14 -32.82 -12.77 29.55
CA LEU A 14 -33.64 -13.78 28.87
C LEU A 14 -32.73 -14.80 28.18
N ARG A 15 -32.93 -16.06 28.56
CA ARG A 15 -32.18 -17.26 28.15
C ARG A 15 -33.06 -18.03 27.16
N VAL A 16 -32.50 -18.38 26.01
CA VAL A 16 -33.15 -19.19 24.96
C VAL A 16 -32.72 -20.65 25.11
N GLN A 17 -33.69 -21.57 25.08
CA GLN A 17 -33.50 -23.00 24.83
C GLN A 17 -34.74 -23.62 24.15
N PRO A 18 -34.61 -24.80 23.50
CA PRO A 18 -35.20 -25.07 22.19
C PRO A 18 -36.45 -25.98 22.25
N ARG A 19 -37.15 -26.09 21.11
CA ARG A 19 -38.26 -27.05 20.91
C ARG A 19 -37.96 -27.99 19.74
N ALA A 20 -38.16 -29.29 19.97
CA ALA A 20 -38.17 -30.35 18.98
C ALA A 20 -39.52 -31.11 19.01
N ALA A 21 -39.97 -31.46 17.79
CA ALA A 21 -40.75 -32.61 17.30
C ALA A 21 -42.10 -33.04 17.93
N SER A 22 -43.12 -33.23 17.08
CA SER A 22 -43.69 -34.56 16.70
C SER A 22 -44.99 -34.47 15.87
N GLY A 23 -45.23 -35.49 15.01
CA GLY A 23 -46.53 -35.89 14.44
C GLY A 23 -46.74 -35.57 12.94
N LEU A 24 -46.32 -36.38 11.96
CA LEU A 24 -46.94 -37.59 11.37
C LEU A 24 -48.40 -37.44 10.87
N CYS A 25 -48.57 -37.50 9.55
CA CYS A 25 -49.70 -38.21 8.91
C CYS A 25 -49.32 -38.62 7.47
N SER A 26 -49.82 -39.79 7.09
CA SER A 26 -49.39 -40.68 6.02
C SER A 26 -50.32 -40.67 4.80
N ALA A 27 -49.76 -40.89 3.60
CA ALA A 27 -50.51 -41.44 2.47
C ALA A 27 -49.57 -42.28 1.58
N SER A 28 -49.99 -43.52 1.37
CA SER A 28 -49.33 -44.61 0.65
C SER A 28 -49.81 -44.70 -0.80
N VAL A 29 -48.92 -44.96 -1.78
CA VAL A 29 -49.29 -45.62 -3.04
C VAL A 29 -48.16 -46.51 -3.57
N GLY A 30 -48.41 -47.83 -3.54
CA GLY A 30 -48.31 -48.73 -4.71
C GLY A 30 -46.95 -49.03 -5.34
N ALA A 31 -46.44 -50.23 -5.06
CA ALA A 31 -45.35 -50.88 -5.78
C ALA A 31 -45.73 -51.25 -7.22
N GLY A 32 -44.88 -50.85 -8.18
CA GLY A 32 -44.94 -51.25 -9.59
C GLY A 32 -43.60 -51.84 -10.03
N ARG A 33 -43.67 -52.99 -10.70
CA ARG A 33 -42.57 -53.89 -11.05
C ARG A 33 -41.51 -53.24 -11.96
N PHE A 34 -40.23 -53.45 -11.65
CA PHE A 34 -39.10 -53.11 -12.51
C PHE A 34 -39.08 -54.03 -13.74
N ALA A 35 -39.25 -53.43 -14.92
CA ALA A 35 -38.87 -54.02 -16.21
C ALA A 35 -37.56 -53.37 -16.68
N SER A 36 -36.62 -54.23 -17.01
CA SER A 36 -35.31 -53.94 -17.57
C SER A 36 -35.41 -53.17 -18.89
N SER A 37 -34.76 -52.00 -18.95
CA SER A 37 -34.24 -51.44 -20.21
C SER A 37 -32.86 -50.87 -19.94
N GLY A 38 -31.85 -51.52 -20.52
CA GLY A 38 -30.46 -51.13 -20.40
C GLY A 38 -30.23 -49.80 -21.13
N PHE A 39 -29.88 -48.78 -20.37
CA PHE A 39 -29.19 -47.61 -20.88
C PHE A 39 -27.74 -47.67 -20.40
N ALA A 40 -26.82 -47.84 -21.35
CA ALA A 40 -25.39 -47.78 -21.10
C ALA A 40 -25.02 -46.37 -20.63
N VAL A 41 -24.66 -46.24 -19.36
CA VAL A 41 -24.03 -45.04 -18.81
C VAL A 41 -22.57 -45.08 -19.22
N ALA A 42 -22.19 -44.25 -20.19
CA ALA A 42 -20.78 -43.98 -20.47
C ALA A 42 -20.16 -43.30 -19.24
N SER A 43 -19.32 -44.03 -18.52
CA SER A 43 -18.49 -43.52 -17.44
C SER A 43 -17.41 -42.60 -18.01
N ALA A 44 -17.67 -41.29 -18.00
CA ALA A 44 -16.59 -40.31 -18.20
C ALA A 44 -15.60 -40.43 -17.02
N PRO A 45 -14.29 -40.54 -17.25
CA PRO A 45 -13.34 -40.57 -16.16
C PRO A 45 -13.29 -39.20 -15.52
N ALA A 46 -13.62 -39.12 -14.23
CA ALA A 46 -13.39 -37.94 -13.43
C ALA A 46 -11.87 -37.70 -13.34
N SER A 47 -11.36 -36.78 -14.17
CA SER A 47 -10.02 -36.23 -14.01
C SER A 47 -9.97 -35.47 -12.69
N ARG A 48 -9.49 -36.12 -11.63
CA ARG A 48 -9.00 -35.43 -10.45
C ARG A 48 -7.69 -34.77 -10.84
N SER A 49 -7.73 -33.52 -11.27
CA SER A 49 -6.52 -32.70 -11.33
C SER A 49 -6.07 -32.47 -9.89
N ASN A 50 -5.07 -33.23 -9.45
CA ASN A 50 -4.36 -32.88 -8.22
C ASN A 50 -3.68 -31.53 -8.47
N PHE A 51 -4.05 -30.51 -7.69
CA PHE A 51 -3.35 -29.24 -7.67
C PHE A 51 -1.91 -29.50 -7.17
N SER A 52 -0.95 -29.40 -8.08
CA SER A 52 0.48 -29.52 -7.81
C SER A 52 1.12 -28.19 -8.15
N THR A 53 1.94 -27.65 -7.25
CA THR A 53 2.83 -26.51 -7.53
C THR A 53 4.03 -26.90 -8.39
N SER A 54 4.13 -28.17 -8.79
CA SER A 54 5.21 -28.73 -9.60
C SER A 54 4.67 -29.19 -10.95
N PHE A 55 5.32 -28.78 -12.04
CA PHE A 55 5.01 -29.23 -13.41
C PHE A 55 5.26 -30.75 -13.57
N SER A 56 4.59 -31.38 -14.54
CA SER A 56 4.77 -32.78 -14.92
C SER A 56 6.25 -33.11 -15.17
N LYS A 57 6.70 -34.28 -14.67
CA LYS A 57 8.09 -34.79 -14.70
C LYS A 57 8.83 -34.49 -16.02
N LEU A 58 9.72 -33.49 -15.99
CA LEU A 58 10.91 -33.43 -16.83
C LEU A 58 12.10 -33.89 -15.98
N SER A 59 12.15 -35.18 -15.66
CA SER A 59 13.35 -35.78 -15.07
C SER A 59 14.33 -36.11 -16.19
N GLY A 60 15.01 -35.08 -16.68
CA GLY A 60 16.08 -35.18 -17.67
C GLY A 60 17.19 -34.18 -17.36
N ALA A 61 17.54 -34.02 -16.08
CA ALA A 61 18.67 -33.18 -15.71
C ALA A 61 19.98 -33.94 -16.04
N PRO A 62 20.85 -33.44 -16.93
CA PRO A 62 22.19 -34.00 -17.08
C PRO A 62 22.95 -33.83 -15.76
N ALA A 63 23.84 -34.78 -15.45
CA ALA A 63 24.74 -34.68 -14.31
C ALA A 63 25.62 -33.43 -14.48
N MET A 64 25.31 -32.35 -13.75
CA MET A 64 26.11 -31.13 -13.80
C MET A 64 27.42 -31.34 -13.03
N ALA A 65 28.54 -30.98 -13.66
CA ALA A 65 29.88 -31.06 -13.10
C ALA A 65 29.98 -30.30 -11.75
N SER A 66 30.80 -30.83 -10.84
CA SER A 66 31.02 -30.32 -9.49
C SER A 66 31.94 -29.08 -9.44
N SER A 67 31.70 -28.09 -10.29
CA SER A 67 32.27 -26.75 -10.03
C SER A 67 31.39 -26.03 -9.00
N SER A 68 32.00 -25.24 -8.13
CA SER A 68 31.26 -24.32 -7.26
C SER A 68 30.46 -23.38 -8.15
N ARG A 69 29.13 -23.52 -8.15
CA ARG A 69 28.25 -22.65 -8.95
C ARG A 69 28.37 -21.23 -8.42
N GLU A 70 28.64 -20.28 -9.31
CA GLU A 70 28.68 -18.86 -8.95
C GLU A 70 27.27 -18.30 -8.76
N TYR A 71 27.15 -17.26 -7.93
CA TYR A 71 25.90 -16.53 -7.80
C TYR A 71 25.55 -15.80 -9.10
N ASP A 72 24.26 -15.73 -9.39
CA ASP A 72 23.71 -14.86 -10.43
C ASP A 72 24.26 -13.42 -10.25
N PRO A 73 24.68 -12.72 -11.32
CA PRO A 73 25.32 -11.40 -11.22
C PRO A 73 24.48 -10.38 -10.43
N GLU A 74 23.16 -10.41 -10.59
CA GLU A 74 22.24 -9.50 -9.90
C GLU A 74 22.26 -9.69 -8.38
N ILE A 75 22.54 -10.91 -7.91
CA ILE A 75 22.69 -11.22 -6.48
C ILE A 75 24.01 -10.66 -5.96
N LYS A 76 25.09 -10.81 -6.75
CA LYS A 76 26.41 -10.23 -6.43
C LYS A 76 26.33 -8.71 -6.36
N ASP A 77 25.69 -8.07 -7.34
CA ASP A 77 25.53 -6.62 -7.39
C ASP A 77 24.76 -6.07 -6.18
N ILE A 78 23.71 -6.77 -5.73
CA ILE A 78 22.97 -6.39 -4.51
C ILE A 78 23.87 -6.55 -3.27
N ALA A 79 24.57 -7.68 -3.15
CA ALA A 79 25.41 -7.97 -2.01
C ALA A 79 26.58 -6.98 -1.89
N ASP A 80 27.28 -6.71 -2.98
CA ASP A 80 28.36 -5.72 -3.05
C ASP A 80 27.86 -4.31 -2.72
N TYR A 81 26.75 -3.88 -3.33
CA TYR A 81 26.17 -2.56 -3.03
C TYR A 81 25.87 -2.41 -1.53
N VAL A 82 25.21 -3.39 -0.93
CA VAL A 82 24.82 -3.32 0.49
C VAL A 82 26.03 -3.47 1.43
N ALA A 83 27.02 -4.29 1.05
CA ALA A 83 28.20 -4.53 1.88
C ALA A 83 29.17 -3.35 1.86
N ASN A 84 29.39 -2.77 0.67
CA ASN A 84 30.60 -2.00 0.38
C ASN A 84 30.33 -0.56 -0.10
N LYS A 85 29.12 -0.24 -0.58
CA LYS A 85 28.85 1.10 -1.12
C LYS A 85 28.73 2.15 -0.01
N THR A 86 29.63 3.13 -0.01
CA THR A 86 29.45 4.38 0.73
C THR A 86 28.46 5.29 0.01
N ILE A 87 27.49 5.82 0.76
CA ILE A 87 26.55 6.84 0.26
C ILE A 87 27.11 8.22 0.61
N ASP A 88 27.42 9.01 -0.41
CA ASP A 88 27.95 10.37 -0.30
C ASP A 88 26.97 11.34 -0.98
N SER A 89 25.81 11.54 -0.35
CA SER A 89 24.74 12.41 -0.85
C SER A 89 23.98 13.03 0.32
N GLU A 90 24.27 14.29 0.62
CA GLU A 90 23.57 15.06 1.65
C GLU A 90 22.06 15.10 1.38
N LEU A 91 21.66 15.24 0.11
CA LEU A 91 20.26 15.21 -0.30
C LEU A 91 19.59 13.87 0.04
N ALA A 92 20.30 12.76 -0.13
CA ALA A 92 19.77 11.45 0.21
C ALA A 92 19.56 11.29 1.72
N PHE A 93 20.51 11.73 2.55
CA PHE A 93 20.37 11.70 4.01
C PHE A 93 19.28 12.66 4.51
N ASP A 94 19.22 13.90 4.00
CA ASP A 94 18.15 14.84 4.32
C ASP A 94 16.78 14.24 3.96
N THR A 95 16.66 13.70 2.74
CA THR A 95 15.39 13.09 2.30
C THR A 95 15.03 11.85 3.12
N ALA A 96 16.01 11.00 3.47
CA ALA A 96 15.80 9.83 4.32
C ALA A 96 15.28 10.21 5.71
N ARG A 97 15.82 11.29 6.28
CA ARG A 97 15.28 11.89 7.52
C ARG A 97 13.81 12.22 7.31
N TRP A 98 13.44 13.03 6.31
CA TRP A 98 12.03 13.36 6.04
C TRP A 98 11.12 12.14 5.83
N ILE A 99 11.61 11.08 5.17
CA ILE A 99 10.88 9.80 5.06
C ILE A 99 10.66 9.16 6.42
N LEU A 100 11.65 9.16 7.31
CA LEU A 100 11.54 8.58 8.65
C LEU A 100 10.40 9.25 9.44
N LEU A 101 10.33 10.58 9.44
CA LEU A 101 9.25 11.33 10.11
C LEU A 101 7.88 10.95 9.52
N ASP A 102 7.76 11.07 8.19
CA ASP A 102 6.49 10.85 7.50
C ASP A 102 5.96 9.41 7.70
N THR A 103 6.87 8.43 7.64
CA THR A 103 6.55 7.01 7.81
C THR A 103 6.12 6.70 9.24
N LEU A 104 6.82 7.22 10.24
CA LEU A 104 6.44 7.05 11.66
C LEU A 104 5.10 7.70 11.97
N GLY A 105 4.89 8.93 11.47
CA GLY A 105 3.61 9.62 11.58
C GLY A 105 2.48 8.80 10.94
N CYS A 106 2.68 8.26 9.73
CA CYS A 106 1.67 7.42 9.07
C CYS A 106 1.41 6.11 9.85
N GLY A 107 2.44 5.49 10.43
CA GLY A 107 2.29 4.30 11.27
C GLY A 107 1.41 4.55 12.50
N LEU A 108 1.64 5.67 13.19
CA LEU A 108 0.85 6.07 14.36
C LEU A 108 -0.60 6.38 14.00
N GLU A 109 -0.83 7.17 12.95
CA GLU A 109 -2.19 7.46 12.45
C GLU A 109 -2.93 6.17 12.07
N GLY A 110 -2.22 5.18 11.51
CA GLY A 110 -2.76 3.85 11.22
C GLY A 110 -3.34 3.12 12.44
N LEU A 111 -2.79 3.33 13.64
CA LEU A 111 -3.28 2.72 14.88
C LEU A 111 -4.70 3.18 15.23
N ARG A 112 -5.13 4.35 14.75
CA ARG A 112 -6.49 4.88 14.99
C ARG A 112 -7.57 4.07 14.25
N PHE A 113 -7.18 3.25 13.28
CA PHE A 113 -8.09 2.40 12.53
C PHE A 113 -8.15 1.00 13.14
N LYS A 114 -9.33 0.61 13.65
CA LYS A 114 -9.56 -0.72 14.26
C LYS A 114 -9.13 -1.88 13.35
N GLU A 115 -9.32 -1.74 12.04
CA GLU A 115 -8.93 -2.73 11.03
C GLU A 115 -7.41 -2.96 10.96
N CYS A 116 -6.62 -1.94 11.27
CA CYS A 116 -5.16 -2.04 11.39
C CYS A 116 -4.77 -2.54 12.79
N ALA A 117 -5.29 -1.90 13.84
CA ALA A 117 -4.94 -2.19 15.23
C ALA A 117 -5.17 -3.65 15.63
N LYS A 118 -6.23 -4.30 15.11
CA LYS A 118 -6.54 -5.71 15.40
C LYS A 118 -5.51 -6.73 14.89
N LEU A 119 -4.60 -6.32 14.01
CA LEU A 119 -3.52 -7.17 13.48
C LEU A 119 -2.23 -7.05 14.29
N LEU A 120 -2.20 -6.16 15.28
CA LEU A 120 -1.03 -5.85 16.10
C LEU A 120 -1.08 -6.61 17.43
N GLY A 121 0.05 -6.62 18.12
CA GLY A 121 0.21 -7.33 19.38
C GLY A 121 0.78 -8.75 19.21
N PRO A 122 1.02 -9.45 20.32
CA PRO A 122 1.57 -10.79 20.29
C PRO A 122 0.57 -11.80 19.73
N VAL A 123 1.07 -12.81 18.99
CA VAL A 123 0.25 -13.92 18.46
C VAL A 123 -0.49 -14.66 19.60
N VAL A 124 0.13 -14.75 20.78
CA VAL A 124 -0.48 -15.30 21.99
C VAL A 124 -0.73 -14.15 22.98
N PRO A 125 -1.99 -13.82 23.31
CA PRO A 125 -2.33 -12.78 24.28
C PRO A 125 -1.60 -12.96 25.62
N GLY A 126 -1.11 -11.87 26.21
CA GLY A 126 -0.35 -11.89 27.46
C GLY A 126 1.14 -12.22 27.31
N THR A 127 1.63 -12.50 26.10
CA THR A 127 3.06 -12.66 25.87
C THR A 127 3.76 -11.30 25.99
N VAL A 128 4.61 -11.16 27.00
CA VAL A 128 5.55 -10.04 27.11
C VAL A 128 6.84 -10.43 26.40
N VAL A 129 7.27 -9.62 25.43
CA VAL A 129 8.58 -9.76 24.78
C VAL A 129 9.42 -8.55 25.24
N PRO A 130 10.22 -8.67 26.33
CA PRO A 130 10.88 -7.53 26.96
C PRO A 130 11.76 -6.71 26.00
N ASN A 131 12.30 -7.38 24.96
CA ASN A 131 13.18 -6.79 23.94
C ASN A 131 12.57 -6.91 22.52
N GLY A 132 11.24 -6.90 22.40
CA GLY A 132 10.54 -7.09 21.13
C GLY A 132 10.72 -5.91 20.17
N THR A 133 10.79 -6.20 18.87
CA THR A 133 10.88 -5.20 17.81
C THR A 133 9.61 -4.34 17.74
N LYS A 134 9.76 -3.01 17.73
CA LYS A 134 8.67 -2.04 17.53
C LYS A 134 8.61 -1.70 16.03
N VAL A 135 7.43 -1.82 15.37
CA VAL A 135 7.36 -2.04 13.90
C VAL A 135 6.69 -0.89 13.09
N PRO A 136 7.39 -0.29 12.09
CA PRO A 136 6.82 0.50 10.98
C PRO A 136 7.19 -0.04 9.55
N GLY A 137 6.34 0.11 8.51
CA GLY A 137 6.41 -0.70 7.24
C GLY A 137 6.16 -0.05 5.85
N THR A 138 6.37 -0.81 4.74
CA THR A 138 6.05 -0.49 3.30
C THR A 138 5.89 -1.75 2.36
N PRO A 139 5.28 -1.68 1.12
CA PRO A 139 4.63 -2.80 0.40
C PRO A 139 5.25 -3.41 -0.91
N PHE A 140 6.57 -3.48 -1.14
CA PHE A 140 7.14 -4.05 -2.38
C PHE A 140 7.45 -5.57 -2.32
N VAL A 141 7.47 -6.26 -3.45
CA VAL A 141 8.08 -7.61 -3.53
C VAL A 141 9.61 -7.50 -3.46
N LEU A 142 10.13 -6.36 -3.92
CA LEU A 142 11.48 -5.89 -3.58
C LEU A 142 11.63 -5.53 -2.09
N VAL A 143 10.55 -5.41 -1.29
CA VAL A 143 10.70 -5.21 0.17
C VAL A 143 11.31 -6.47 0.77
N LYS A 144 10.82 -7.66 0.40
CA LYS A 144 11.41 -8.89 0.94
C LYS A 144 12.90 -8.97 0.58
N VAL A 145 13.26 -8.72 -0.67
CA VAL A 145 14.65 -8.78 -1.14
C VAL A 145 15.53 -7.69 -0.52
N ALA A 146 15.13 -6.42 -0.63
CA ALA A 146 15.88 -5.28 -0.10
C ALA A 146 15.99 -5.32 1.43
N SER A 147 14.90 -5.61 2.14
CA SER A 147 14.93 -5.77 3.59
C SER A 147 15.81 -6.95 4.00
N THR A 148 15.82 -8.06 3.25
CA THR A 148 16.69 -9.19 3.58
C THR A 148 18.16 -8.79 3.46
N ALA A 149 18.53 -8.08 2.40
CA ALA A 149 19.90 -7.60 2.21
C ALA A 149 20.33 -6.62 3.31
N VAL A 150 19.54 -5.57 3.56
CA VAL A 150 19.86 -4.53 4.55
C VAL A 150 19.84 -5.08 5.98
N VAL A 151 18.87 -5.91 6.35
CA VAL A 151 18.83 -6.56 7.67
C VAL A 151 20.04 -7.48 7.85
N SER A 152 20.45 -8.21 6.81
CA SER A 152 21.66 -9.04 6.88
C SER A 152 22.89 -8.19 7.20
N LYS A 153 23.06 -7.04 6.55
CA LYS A 153 24.13 -6.09 6.87
C LYS A 153 24.04 -5.56 8.30
N MET A 154 22.86 -5.18 8.76
CA MET A 154 22.63 -4.71 10.14
C MET A 154 22.96 -5.77 11.19
N LEU A 155 22.73 -7.05 10.88
CA LEU A 155 23.08 -8.20 11.72
C LEU A 155 24.57 -8.58 11.65
N GLY A 156 25.38 -7.84 10.87
CA GLY A 156 26.83 -8.08 10.76
C GLY A 156 27.21 -9.24 9.85
N LEU A 157 26.32 -9.69 8.97
CA LEU A 157 26.62 -10.77 8.01
C LEU A 157 27.64 -10.29 6.98
N SER A 158 28.53 -11.20 6.56
CA SER A 158 29.48 -10.96 5.47
C SER A 158 28.77 -10.77 4.12
N GLU A 159 29.46 -10.19 3.13
CA GLU A 159 28.93 -10.03 1.77
C GLU A 159 28.39 -11.35 1.18
N LYS A 160 29.12 -12.45 1.37
CA LYS A 160 28.66 -13.78 0.95
C LYS A 160 27.37 -14.19 1.66
N GLN A 161 27.26 -13.95 2.97
CA GLN A 161 26.03 -14.26 3.71
C GLN A 161 24.87 -13.33 3.31
N ILE A 162 25.14 -12.08 2.93
CA ILE A 162 24.14 -11.20 2.34
C ILE A 162 23.64 -11.80 1.02
N ALA A 163 24.54 -12.26 0.15
CA ALA A 163 24.17 -12.97 -1.07
C ALA A 163 23.34 -14.23 -0.77
N ASP A 164 23.77 -15.06 0.19
CA ASP A 164 23.01 -16.24 0.65
C ASP A 164 21.58 -15.87 1.04
N ALA A 165 21.40 -14.84 1.88
CA ALA A 165 20.09 -14.38 2.34
C ALA A 165 19.23 -13.82 1.19
N VAL A 166 19.83 -13.07 0.27
CA VAL A 166 19.15 -12.55 -0.92
C VAL A 166 18.64 -13.70 -1.80
N THR A 167 19.42 -14.77 -1.99
CA THR A 167 18.94 -15.94 -2.75
C THR A 167 17.76 -16.64 -2.06
N GLN A 168 17.78 -16.72 -0.72
CA GLN A 168 16.67 -17.24 0.06
C GLN A 168 15.40 -16.39 -0.10
N ALA A 169 15.53 -15.07 -0.28
CA ALA A 169 14.39 -14.19 -0.57
C ALA A 169 13.80 -14.41 -1.98
N TRP A 170 14.63 -14.74 -2.96
CA TRP A 170 14.19 -15.02 -4.34
C TRP A 170 13.52 -16.38 -4.50
N VAL A 171 14.03 -17.43 -3.85
CA VAL A 171 13.41 -18.77 -3.91
C VAL A 171 12.09 -18.83 -3.12
N ASP A 172 11.93 -17.97 -2.13
CA ASP A 172 10.75 -17.96 -1.26
C ASP A 172 9.46 -17.62 -2.04
N GLY A 173 8.32 -18.11 -1.56
CA GLY A 173 7.02 -17.91 -2.22
C GLY A 173 6.69 -16.44 -2.47
N GLN A 174 6.22 -16.11 -3.68
CA GLN A 174 5.87 -14.75 -4.07
C GLN A 174 4.35 -14.59 -4.06
N SER A 175 3.84 -13.68 -3.22
CA SER A 175 2.40 -13.48 -3.08
C SER A 175 1.78 -12.96 -4.38
N LEU A 176 0.61 -13.47 -4.76
CA LEU A 176 -0.22 -12.87 -5.81
C LEU A 176 -0.66 -11.45 -5.45
N ARG A 177 -1.11 -10.66 -6.43
CA ARG A 177 -1.65 -9.31 -6.23
C ARG A 177 -3.18 -9.22 -6.27
N THR A 178 -3.89 -10.36 -6.23
CA THR A 178 -5.36 -10.43 -6.33
C THR A 178 -6.06 -9.45 -5.39
N TYR A 179 -5.55 -9.28 -4.16
CA TYR A 179 -6.09 -8.36 -3.14
C TYR A 179 -5.96 -6.86 -3.46
N ARG A 180 -5.37 -6.50 -4.61
CA ARG A 180 -5.26 -5.10 -5.10
C ARG A 180 -6.15 -4.83 -6.32
N HIS A 181 -6.86 -5.83 -6.84
CA HIS A 181 -7.62 -5.72 -8.09
C HIS A 181 -9.08 -6.12 -7.88
N SER A 182 -9.98 -5.37 -8.54
CA SER A 182 -11.41 -5.69 -8.59
C SER A 182 -11.65 -7.08 -9.20
N PRO A 183 -12.64 -7.86 -8.69
CA PRO A 183 -13.56 -7.57 -7.59
C PRO A 183 -13.01 -7.94 -6.19
N ASN A 184 -11.73 -8.31 -6.08
CA ASN A 184 -11.13 -8.89 -4.86
C ASN A 184 -10.33 -7.88 -4.02
N THR A 185 -10.42 -6.58 -4.30
CA THR A 185 -9.68 -5.55 -3.57
C THR A 185 -10.03 -5.62 -2.09
N MET A 186 -9.03 -5.82 -1.22
CA MET A 186 -9.24 -6.01 0.22
C MET A 186 -8.03 -5.58 1.07
N SER A 187 -8.17 -5.61 2.40
CA SER A 187 -7.22 -5.03 3.37
C SER A 187 -5.79 -5.60 3.38
N ARG A 188 -5.55 -6.77 2.76
CA ARG A 188 -4.18 -7.33 2.58
C ARG A 188 -3.30 -6.40 1.77
N LYS A 189 -3.89 -5.53 0.94
CA LYS A 189 -3.16 -4.45 0.27
C LYS A 189 -2.39 -3.55 1.23
N SER A 190 -2.86 -3.43 2.49
CA SER A 190 -2.30 -2.58 3.54
C SER A 190 -1.25 -3.26 4.41
N TRP A 191 -1.34 -4.58 4.65
CA TRP A 191 -0.42 -5.29 5.56
C TRP A 191 0.56 -6.26 4.87
N ALA A 192 0.39 -6.59 3.59
CA ALA A 192 1.32 -7.47 2.85
C ALA A 192 2.78 -6.99 2.89
N ALA A 193 2.96 -5.67 3.02
CA ALA A 193 4.19 -4.97 3.37
C ALA A 193 4.91 -5.53 4.61
N GLY A 194 4.23 -5.47 5.75
CA GLY A 194 4.77 -5.86 7.04
C GLY A 194 5.09 -7.35 7.06
N ASP A 195 4.24 -8.17 6.43
CA ASP A 195 4.46 -9.61 6.23
C ASP A 195 5.77 -9.88 5.46
N ALA A 196 6.02 -9.16 4.37
CA ALA A 196 7.27 -9.28 3.60
C ALA A 196 8.52 -8.87 4.40
N CYS A 197 8.45 -7.77 5.17
CA CYS A 197 9.54 -7.36 6.08
C CYS A 197 9.78 -8.40 7.17
N GLN A 198 8.73 -8.93 7.80
CA GLN A 198 8.84 -9.97 8.81
C GLN A 198 9.49 -11.23 8.24
N ARG A 199 9.11 -11.61 7.02
CA ARG A 199 9.72 -12.73 6.30
C ARG A 199 11.21 -12.48 6.06
N ALA A 200 11.59 -11.28 5.61
CA ALA A 200 12.98 -10.90 5.38
C ALA A 200 13.87 -11.07 6.63
N VAL A 201 13.42 -10.58 7.78
CA VAL A 201 14.13 -10.77 9.07
C VAL A 201 14.33 -12.26 9.38
N ASN A 202 13.28 -13.07 9.19
CA ASN A 202 13.36 -14.51 9.42
C ASN A 202 14.36 -15.20 8.46
N LEU A 203 14.43 -14.79 7.19
CA LEU A 203 15.39 -15.34 6.23
C LEU A 203 16.84 -14.97 6.61
N ALA A 204 17.11 -13.71 6.94
CA ALA A 204 18.42 -13.27 7.40
C ALA A 204 18.89 -14.02 8.66
N LEU A 205 17.98 -14.24 9.63
CA LEU A 205 18.28 -15.01 10.84
C LEU A 205 18.59 -16.48 10.58
N LYS A 206 18.01 -17.11 9.54
CA LYS A 206 18.38 -18.48 9.15
C LYS A 206 19.78 -18.54 8.59
N VAL A 207 20.14 -17.61 7.71
CA VAL A 207 21.49 -17.52 7.13
C VAL A 207 22.53 -17.18 8.20
N MET A 208 22.20 -16.33 9.15
CA MET A 208 23.03 -16.05 10.32
C MET A 208 23.35 -17.33 11.13
N LYS A 209 22.44 -18.31 11.13
CA LYS A 209 22.63 -19.63 11.77
C LYS A 209 23.32 -20.67 10.87
N GLY A 210 23.80 -20.28 9.69
CA GLY A 210 24.57 -21.14 8.79
C GLY A 210 23.78 -21.72 7.61
N GLU A 211 22.53 -21.31 7.38
CA GLU A 211 21.80 -21.68 6.16
C GLU A 211 22.53 -21.16 4.91
N GLN A 212 22.62 -21.99 3.87
CA GLN A 212 23.36 -21.68 2.64
C GLN A 212 22.48 -20.98 1.60
N GLY A 213 23.10 -20.30 0.65
CA GLY A 213 22.43 -19.71 -0.51
C GLY A 213 22.23 -20.69 -1.67
N ILE A 214 21.52 -20.20 -2.69
CA ILE A 214 21.19 -20.91 -3.92
C ILE A 214 21.78 -20.11 -5.08
N PRO A 215 23.02 -20.40 -5.52
CA PRO A 215 23.76 -19.50 -6.40
C PRO A 215 23.02 -19.11 -7.69
N THR A 216 22.36 -20.07 -8.33
CA THR A 216 21.63 -19.88 -9.59
C THR A 216 20.12 -19.72 -9.39
N VAL A 217 19.67 -19.11 -8.29
CA VAL A 217 18.24 -19.00 -7.94
C VAL A 217 17.42 -18.27 -9.01
N LEU A 218 18.03 -17.37 -9.77
CA LEU A 218 17.39 -16.65 -10.87
C LEU A 218 17.48 -17.44 -12.17
N SER A 219 18.69 -17.89 -12.53
CA SER A 219 19.00 -18.39 -13.88
C SER A 219 18.91 -19.91 -14.07
N ALA A 220 18.70 -20.70 -13.01
CA ALA A 220 18.62 -22.15 -13.13
C ALA A 220 17.59 -22.57 -14.19
N PRO A 221 17.95 -23.35 -15.21
CA PRO A 221 17.00 -23.78 -16.23
C PRO A 221 15.82 -24.52 -15.61
N THR A 222 14.60 -24.22 -16.08
CA THR A 222 13.32 -24.80 -15.64
C THR A 222 12.86 -24.39 -14.23
N TRP A 223 13.79 -24.16 -13.29
CA TRP A 223 13.49 -24.02 -11.87
C TRP A 223 13.83 -22.65 -11.28
N GLY A 224 14.62 -21.86 -11.98
CA GLY A 224 15.03 -20.52 -11.58
C GLY A 224 13.87 -19.53 -11.67
N PHE A 225 13.98 -18.45 -10.91
CA PHE A 225 12.97 -17.39 -10.87
C PHE A 225 12.63 -16.87 -12.27
N TYR A 226 13.63 -16.75 -13.16
CA TYR A 226 13.42 -16.27 -14.52
C TYR A 226 12.46 -17.13 -15.32
N ASP A 227 12.69 -18.44 -15.35
CA ASP A 227 11.85 -19.38 -16.08
C ASP A 227 10.46 -19.53 -15.43
N VAL A 228 10.42 -19.66 -14.10
CA VAL A 228 9.19 -20.00 -13.37
C VAL A 228 8.26 -18.79 -13.20
N LEU A 229 8.80 -17.62 -12.82
CA LEU A 229 8.00 -16.46 -12.40
C LEU A 229 8.20 -15.22 -13.28
N PHE A 230 9.23 -15.20 -14.12
CA PHE A 230 9.54 -14.06 -14.99
C PHE A 230 9.42 -14.37 -16.49
N LYS A 231 8.71 -15.45 -16.84
CA LYS A 231 8.38 -15.83 -18.22
C LYS A 231 9.63 -16.00 -19.11
N GLY A 232 10.71 -16.53 -18.52
CA GLY A 232 12.00 -16.74 -19.19
C GLY A 232 12.77 -15.46 -19.52
N LYS A 233 12.30 -14.29 -19.07
CA LYS A 233 13.04 -13.02 -19.23
C LYS A 233 14.08 -12.87 -18.12
N LYS A 234 15.05 -11.99 -18.34
CA LYS A 234 16.04 -11.56 -17.32
C LYS A 234 15.73 -10.15 -16.84
N PHE A 235 16.24 -9.78 -15.67
CA PHE A 235 16.14 -8.39 -15.23
C PHE A 235 16.95 -7.46 -16.12
N GLU A 236 16.39 -6.27 -16.35
CA GLU A 236 17.02 -5.19 -17.11
C GLU A 236 17.20 -4.00 -16.16
N PHE A 237 18.39 -3.40 -16.19
CA PHE A 237 18.76 -2.31 -15.31
C PHE A 237 19.08 -1.06 -16.13
N GLN A 238 18.33 0.01 -15.91
CA GLN A 238 18.59 1.30 -16.54
C GLN A 238 19.77 2.07 -15.90
N ARG A 239 20.28 1.59 -14.76
CA ARG A 239 21.36 2.22 -13.96
C ARG A 239 21.91 1.27 -12.89
N PRO A 240 23.15 1.48 -12.41
CA PRO A 240 23.67 0.81 -11.22
C PRO A 240 23.00 1.32 -9.92
N TYR A 241 23.23 0.61 -8.82
CA TYR A 241 22.75 1.00 -7.49
C TYR A 241 23.48 2.24 -6.93
N GLY A 242 22.73 3.09 -6.25
CA GLY A 242 23.18 4.34 -5.65
C GLY A 242 22.04 4.98 -4.86
N SER A 243 22.08 6.29 -4.63
CA SER A 243 21.09 7.02 -3.83
C SER A 243 19.89 7.58 -4.62
N TYR A 244 19.82 7.36 -5.94
CA TYR A 244 18.83 7.99 -6.81
C TYR A 244 17.38 7.86 -6.34
N VAL A 245 16.97 6.67 -5.86
CA VAL A 245 15.59 6.45 -5.40
C VAL A 245 15.27 7.32 -4.19
N MET A 246 16.20 7.44 -3.24
CA MET A 246 16.03 8.26 -2.06
C MET A 246 15.89 9.74 -2.43
N GLU A 247 16.76 10.24 -3.30
CA GLU A 247 16.76 11.63 -3.77
C GLU A 247 15.50 12.02 -4.56
N ASN A 248 14.84 11.04 -5.19
CA ASN A 248 13.70 11.26 -6.08
C ASN A 248 12.41 10.59 -5.57
N VAL A 249 12.36 10.21 -4.28
CA VAL A 249 11.16 9.64 -3.66
C VAL A 249 9.97 10.61 -3.82
N LEU A 250 8.76 10.13 -3.66
CA LEU A 250 7.58 10.99 -3.64
C LEU A 250 6.90 10.93 -2.28
N PHE A 251 6.55 12.08 -1.71
CA PHE A 251 5.77 12.16 -0.48
C PHE A 251 4.28 12.36 -0.79
N LYS A 252 3.40 11.73 -0.01
CA LYS A 252 1.96 12.07 -0.03
C LYS A 252 1.69 13.09 1.07
N VAL A 253 1.68 14.36 0.69
CA VAL A 253 1.72 15.48 1.63
C VAL A 253 0.35 16.14 1.79
N SER A 254 -0.28 16.54 0.68
CA SER A 254 -1.49 17.37 0.70
C SER A 254 -2.77 16.54 0.86
N TYR A 255 -2.93 15.49 0.04
CA TYR A 255 -4.20 14.78 -0.07
C TYR A 255 -4.03 13.25 0.06
N PRO A 256 -4.98 12.55 0.70
CA PRO A 256 -5.01 11.08 0.78
C PRO A 256 -5.46 10.42 -0.53
N ALA A 257 -4.91 10.87 -1.66
CA ALA A 257 -5.27 10.45 -3.01
C ALA A 257 -4.26 9.45 -3.61
N GLU A 258 -4.68 8.73 -4.65
CA GLU A 258 -3.77 8.02 -5.57
C GLU A 258 -2.74 9.02 -6.17
N PHE A 259 -1.51 8.58 -6.45
CA PHE A 259 -0.44 9.51 -6.78
C PHE A 259 -0.66 10.23 -8.12
N HIS A 260 -1.20 9.53 -9.12
CA HIS A 260 -1.38 10.06 -10.47
C HIS A 260 -2.42 11.19 -10.53
N SER A 261 -3.26 11.35 -9.50
CA SER A 261 -4.25 12.43 -9.38
C SER A 261 -3.84 13.60 -8.48
N GLN A 262 -2.69 13.54 -7.79
CA GLN A 262 -2.31 14.58 -6.80
C GLN A 262 -2.32 15.99 -7.41
N THR A 263 -1.77 16.14 -8.62
CA THR A 263 -1.75 17.41 -9.35
C THR A 263 -3.11 17.82 -9.92
N ALA A 264 -3.98 16.86 -10.26
CA ALA A 264 -5.35 17.14 -10.68
C ALA A 264 -6.19 17.68 -9.51
N VAL A 265 -5.98 17.15 -8.30
CA VAL A 265 -6.62 17.65 -7.08
C VAL A 265 -6.12 19.06 -6.75
N GLU A 266 -4.82 19.32 -6.85
CA GLU A 266 -4.27 20.67 -6.66
C GLU A 266 -4.80 21.68 -7.71
N ALA A 267 -4.89 21.27 -8.98
CA ALA A 267 -5.51 22.09 -10.02
C ALA A 267 -6.99 22.36 -9.72
N SER A 268 -7.72 21.35 -9.24
CA SER A 268 -9.13 21.46 -8.81
C SER A 268 -9.31 22.42 -7.65
N GLU A 269 -8.39 22.45 -6.68
CA GLU A 269 -8.42 23.42 -5.56
C GLU A 269 -8.25 24.86 -6.07
N LYS A 270 -7.29 25.09 -6.98
CA LYS A 270 -7.10 26.40 -7.63
C LYS A 270 -8.35 26.85 -8.37
N ILE A 271 -9.00 25.94 -9.10
CA ILE A 271 -10.25 26.22 -9.82
C ILE A 271 -11.41 26.47 -8.85
N HIS A 272 -11.53 25.70 -7.76
CA HIS A 272 -12.53 25.94 -6.72
C HIS A 272 -12.47 27.37 -6.19
N HIS A 273 -11.25 27.87 -5.92
CA HIS A 273 -11.05 29.26 -5.50
C HIS A 273 -11.40 30.29 -6.59
N GLN A 274 -11.07 30.02 -7.87
CA GLN A 274 -11.47 30.88 -8.99
C GLN A 274 -13.00 30.98 -9.10
N LEU A 275 -13.71 29.85 -9.05
CA LEU A 275 -15.18 29.82 -9.07
C LEU A 275 -15.76 30.65 -7.93
N LYS A 276 -15.26 30.45 -6.71
CA LYS A 276 -15.71 31.20 -5.52
C LYS A 276 -15.48 32.70 -5.67
N ALA A 277 -14.33 33.11 -6.20
CA ALA A 277 -14.02 34.53 -6.45
C ALA A 277 -14.96 35.16 -7.49
N MET A 278 -15.49 34.35 -8.41
CA MET A 278 -16.50 34.76 -9.40
C MET A 278 -17.94 34.70 -8.87
N GLY A 279 -18.16 34.32 -7.61
CA GLY A 279 -19.49 34.08 -7.05
C GLY A 279 -20.19 32.84 -7.63
N LYS A 280 -19.41 31.91 -8.19
CA LYS A 280 -19.86 30.65 -8.80
C LYS A 280 -19.47 29.45 -7.95
N SER A 281 -20.02 28.29 -8.30
CA SER A 281 -19.82 27.02 -7.61
C SER A 281 -19.62 25.86 -8.61
N ALA A 282 -19.36 24.66 -8.08
CA ALA A 282 -19.34 23.45 -8.89
C ALA A 282 -20.66 23.15 -9.63
N ALA A 283 -21.80 23.69 -9.18
CA ALA A 283 -23.08 23.54 -9.87
C ALA A 283 -23.12 24.28 -11.21
N ASP A 284 -22.28 25.31 -11.37
CA ASP A 284 -22.18 26.11 -12.59
C ASP A 284 -21.30 25.44 -13.66
N ILE A 285 -20.68 24.29 -13.35
CA ILE A 285 -19.80 23.56 -14.26
C ILE A 285 -20.63 22.73 -15.25
N LYS A 286 -20.39 22.99 -16.53
CA LYS A 286 -20.93 22.22 -17.65
C LYS A 286 -20.06 21.01 -17.95
N ALA A 287 -18.74 21.20 -18.08
CA ALA A 287 -17.79 20.14 -18.40
C ALA A 287 -16.39 20.46 -17.86
N VAL A 288 -15.59 19.41 -17.64
CA VAL A 288 -14.17 19.53 -17.30
C VAL A 288 -13.37 18.60 -18.20
N THR A 289 -12.33 19.14 -18.85
CA THR A 289 -11.34 18.33 -19.57
C THR A 289 -10.06 18.26 -18.76
N CYS A 290 -9.61 17.04 -18.46
CA CYS A 290 -8.38 16.75 -17.75
C CYS A 290 -7.34 16.16 -18.71
N ARG A 291 -6.41 16.99 -19.20
CA ARG A 291 -5.22 16.53 -19.91
C ARG A 291 -4.27 15.87 -18.90
N THR A 292 -3.88 14.63 -19.14
CA THR A 292 -3.12 13.80 -18.20
C THR A 292 -2.15 12.85 -18.93
N HIS A 293 -1.44 12.00 -18.20
CA HIS A 293 -0.47 11.03 -18.73
C HIS A 293 -1.06 9.61 -18.79
N GLU A 294 -0.49 8.74 -19.63
CA GLU A 294 -0.97 7.36 -19.89
C GLU A 294 -1.27 6.57 -18.61
N ALA A 295 -0.36 6.63 -17.64
CA ALA A 295 -0.50 5.86 -16.42
C ALA A 295 -1.72 6.29 -15.59
N CYS A 296 -2.07 7.58 -15.60
CA CYS A 296 -3.28 8.07 -14.95
C CYS A 296 -4.53 7.47 -15.61
N ILE A 297 -4.60 7.48 -16.93
CA ILE A 297 -5.72 6.90 -17.70
C ILE A 297 -5.86 5.42 -17.41
N ARG A 298 -4.76 4.67 -17.55
CA ARG A 298 -4.77 3.21 -17.36
C ARG A 298 -5.14 2.78 -15.94
N ILE A 299 -4.79 3.57 -14.91
CA ILE A 299 -4.89 3.15 -13.51
C ILE A 299 -6.14 3.72 -12.82
N ILE A 300 -6.47 4.98 -13.03
CA ILE A 300 -7.47 5.71 -12.23
C ILE A 300 -8.53 6.48 -13.02
N ASP A 301 -8.55 6.40 -14.35
CA ASP A 301 -9.71 6.86 -15.13
C ASP A 301 -10.86 5.86 -14.99
N LYS A 302 -11.95 6.32 -14.36
CA LYS A 302 -13.14 5.51 -14.07
C LYS A 302 -14.43 6.29 -14.30
N GLN A 303 -14.47 7.17 -15.32
CA GLN A 303 -15.58 8.11 -15.56
C GLN A 303 -16.98 7.46 -15.44
N PHE A 304 -17.16 6.27 -16.00
CA PHE A 304 -18.46 5.58 -16.03
C PHE A 304 -18.58 4.38 -15.10
N LYS A 305 -17.55 4.09 -14.29
CA LYS A 305 -17.64 3.03 -13.28
C LYS A 305 -18.50 3.52 -12.11
N PRO A 306 -19.44 2.70 -11.58
CA PRO A 306 -20.04 2.94 -10.27
C PRO A 306 -18.99 2.99 -9.16
N MET A 307 -19.20 3.88 -8.19
CA MET A 307 -18.30 4.07 -7.04
C MET A 307 -18.81 3.28 -5.83
N ASP A 308 -18.61 1.96 -5.87
CA ASP A 308 -19.26 1.01 -4.95
C ASP A 308 -18.61 0.92 -3.57
N ASN A 309 -17.36 1.34 -3.44
CA ASN A 309 -16.58 1.20 -2.20
C ASN A 309 -15.47 2.26 -2.13
N PHE A 310 -14.85 2.35 -0.95
CA PHE A 310 -13.70 3.22 -0.68
C PHE A 310 -12.60 3.11 -1.74
N ALA A 311 -12.22 1.89 -2.13
CA ALA A 311 -11.10 1.64 -3.04
C ALA A 311 -11.40 2.03 -4.50
N ASP A 312 -12.68 2.18 -4.85
CA ASP A 312 -13.07 2.71 -6.13
C ASP A 312 -12.94 4.22 -6.19
N ARG A 313 -13.33 4.90 -5.11
CA ARG A 313 -13.27 6.37 -4.96
C ARG A 313 -11.84 6.88 -4.81
N ASP A 314 -11.00 6.23 -4.00
CA ASP A 314 -9.60 6.62 -3.81
C ASP A 314 -8.72 6.35 -5.05
N HIS A 315 -9.22 5.59 -6.04
CA HIS A 315 -8.59 5.33 -7.35
C HIS A 315 -9.47 5.79 -8.52
N CYS A 316 -10.17 6.93 -8.37
CA CYS A 316 -10.90 7.58 -9.45
C CYS A 316 -10.52 9.06 -9.52
N ILE A 317 -9.78 9.46 -10.56
CA ILE A 317 -9.36 10.86 -10.72
C ILE A 317 -10.57 11.81 -10.79
N GLN A 318 -11.63 11.40 -11.49
CA GLN A 318 -12.86 12.19 -11.58
C GLN A 318 -13.51 12.41 -10.22
N TYR A 319 -13.54 11.37 -9.37
CA TYR A 319 -14.13 11.47 -8.04
C TYR A 319 -13.32 12.44 -7.18
N MET A 320 -12.00 12.28 -7.13
CA MET A 320 -11.11 13.11 -6.33
C MET A 320 -11.15 14.59 -6.76
N SER A 321 -11.13 14.86 -8.07
CA SER A 321 -11.26 16.22 -8.59
C SER A 321 -12.65 16.82 -8.34
N ALA A 322 -13.73 16.03 -8.51
CA ALA A 322 -15.10 16.49 -8.25
C ALA A 322 -15.33 16.85 -6.78
N VAL A 323 -14.85 16.03 -5.83
CA VAL A 323 -14.93 16.33 -4.39
C VAL A 323 -14.21 17.64 -4.07
N MET A 324 -13.00 17.83 -4.60
CA MET A 324 -12.25 19.08 -4.41
C MET A 324 -12.98 20.30 -5.00
N LEU A 325 -13.52 20.20 -6.22
CA LEU A 325 -14.27 21.28 -6.86
C LEU A 325 -15.55 21.65 -6.07
N VAL A 326 -16.25 20.65 -5.51
CA VAL A 326 -17.49 20.86 -4.76
C VAL A 326 -17.23 21.42 -3.36
N PHE A 327 -16.31 20.81 -2.61
CA PHE A 327 -16.15 21.08 -1.18
C PHE A 327 -14.93 21.93 -0.82
N GLY A 328 -13.99 22.12 -1.76
CA GLY A 328 -12.71 22.79 -1.48
C GLY A 328 -11.84 22.00 -0.49
N ARG A 329 -12.05 20.69 -0.37
CA ARG A 329 -11.27 19.76 0.47
C ARG A 329 -11.24 18.36 -0.14
N LEU A 330 -10.30 17.54 0.30
CA LEU A 330 -10.28 16.09 0.03
C LEU A 330 -9.63 15.36 1.21
N GLU A 331 -10.44 14.64 1.97
CA GLU A 331 -10.05 13.93 3.20
C GLU A 331 -10.34 12.43 3.09
N ALA A 332 -9.71 11.62 3.96
CA ALA A 332 -9.90 10.16 3.92
C ALA A 332 -11.36 9.76 4.21
N THR A 333 -12.10 10.58 4.97
CA THR A 333 -13.52 10.40 5.27
C THR A 333 -14.42 10.59 4.06
N ASP A 334 -13.98 11.34 3.05
CA ASP A 334 -14.77 11.58 1.82
C ASP A 334 -14.88 10.31 0.96
N TYR A 335 -14.03 9.31 1.18
CA TYR A 335 -14.10 8.03 0.47
C TYR A 335 -15.00 6.99 1.15
N VAL A 336 -15.41 7.21 2.41
CA VAL A 336 -16.19 6.24 3.18
C VAL A 336 -17.62 6.13 2.64
N ASP A 337 -18.16 4.92 2.58
CA ASP A 337 -19.56 4.70 2.19
C ASP A 337 -20.50 5.49 3.11
N GLY A 338 -21.47 6.18 2.51
CA GLY A 338 -22.43 7.01 3.25
C GLY A 338 -21.88 8.38 3.70
N SER A 339 -20.63 8.74 3.39
CA SER A 339 -20.12 10.08 3.64
C SER A 339 -20.86 11.15 2.81
N GLU A 340 -20.77 12.41 3.24
CA GLU A 340 -21.35 13.55 2.52
C GLU A 340 -20.88 13.57 1.05
N ALA A 341 -19.57 13.36 0.82
CA ALA A 341 -19.01 13.32 -0.52
C ALA A 341 -19.45 12.08 -1.32
N ALA A 342 -19.54 10.89 -0.70
CA ALA A 342 -19.93 9.66 -1.39
C ALA A 342 -21.41 9.61 -1.76
N THR A 343 -22.26 10.37 -1.05
CA THR A 343 -23.71 10.43 -1.28
C THR A 343 -24.16 11.69 -2.02
N SER A 344 -23.23 12.61 -2.33
CA SER A 344 -23.53 13.87 -3.01
C SER A 344 -23.90 13.65 -4.49
N GLU A 345 -25.13 14.01 -4.85
CA GLU A 345 -25.59 14.02 -6.24
C GLU A 345 -24.76 14.98 -7.12
N LEU A 346 -24.30 16.09 -6.54
CA LEU A 346 -23.48 17.07 -7.26
C LEU A 346 -22.09 16.50 -7.57
N VAL A 347 -21.45 15.81 -6.63
CA VAL A 347 -20.17 15.11 -6.88
C VAL A 347 -20.36 14.05 -7.95
N GLU A 348 -21.40 13.23 -7.86
CA GLU A 348 -21.65 12.16 -8.83
C GLU A 348 -21.96 12.71 -10.23
N SER A 349 -22.73 13.79 -10.33
CA SER A 349 -23.02 14.50 -11.58
C SER A 349 -21.75 15.10 -12.19
N LEU A 350 -20.95 15.81 -11.39
CA LEU A 350 -19.71 16.43 -11.84
C LEU A 350 -18.66 15.39 -12.26
N ARG A 351 -18.52 14.30 -11.51
CA ARG A 351 -17.62 13.18 -11.82
C ARG A 351 -17.82 12.67 -13.25
N LYS A 352 -19.08 12.51 -13.67
CA LYS A 352 -19.43 12.06 -15.03
C LYS A 352 -19.11 13.09 -16.13
N LYS A 353 -18.97 14.36 -15.76
CA LYS A 353 -18.63 15.48 -16.66
C LYS A 353 -17.11 15.73 -16.76
N ILE A 354 -16.29 15.02 -16.01
CA ILE A 354 -14.82 15.10 -16.08
C ILE A 354 -14.30 14.04 -17.04
N THR A 355 -13.78 14.48 -18.19
CA THR A 355 -13.19 13.60 -19.22
C THR A 355 -11.67 13.68 -19.15
N CYS A 356 -10.99 12.53 -19.13
CA CYS A 356 -9.53 12.46 -19.18
C CYS A 356 -9.05 12.26 -20.61
N VAL A 357 -7.98 12.98 -21.00
CA VAL A 357 -7.36 12.89 -22.32
C VAL A 357 -5.85 12.78 -22.15
N GLU A 358 -5.21 11.89 -22.90
CA GLU A 358 -3.75 11.75 -22.84
C GLU A 358 -3.06 12.95 -23.50
N ASP A 359 -2.06 13.50 -22.82
CA ASP A 359 -1.02 14.35 -23.39
C ASP A 359 0.27 13.51 -23.56
N PRO A 360 0.72 13.27 -24.80
CA PRO A 360 1.97 12.53 -25.06
C PRO A 360 3.20 13.15 -24.39
N GLN A 361 3.25 14.47 -24.22
CA GLN A 361 4.37 15.14 -23.55
C GLN A 361 4.37 14.85 -22.04
N PHE A 362 3.19 14.86 -21.40
CA PHE A 362 3.08 14.46 -19.99
C PHE A 362 3.46 12.99 -19.78
N THR A 363 3.07 12.10 -20.70
CA THR A 363 3.50 10.68 -20.68
C THR A 363 5.02 10.56 -20.83
N LYS A 364 5.64 11.34 -21.73
CA LYS A 364 7.09 11.33 -21.92
C LYS A 364 7.84 11.78 -20.65
N ASP A 365 7.42 12.90 -20.06
CA ASP A 365 8.10 13.48 -18.88
C ASP A 365 7.91 12.63 -17.61
N TYR A 366 6.80 11.89 -17.52
CA TYR A 366 6.57 10.89 -16.49
C TYR A 366 7.64 9.77 -16.50
N HIS A 367 8.11 9.38 -17.68
CA HIS A 367 9.13 8.35 -17.84
C HIS A 367 10.57 8.89 -17.84
N ASP A 368 10.77 10.17 -18.11
CA ASP A 368 12.09 10.81 -18.09
C ASP A 368 12.69 10.77 -16.67
N PRO A 369 13.82 10.07 -16.44
CA PRO A 369 14.44 9.99 -15.13
C PRO A 369 14.96 11.31 -14.56
N ALA A 370 15.12 12.35 -15.38
CA ALA A 370 15.49 13.70 -14.93
C ALA A 370 14.28 14.51 -14.45
N LEU A 371 13.07 14.18 -14.93
CA LEU A 371 11.85 14.93 -14.63
C LEU A 371 10.95 14.17 -13.66
N ARG A 372 10.43 13.00 -14.08
CA ARG A 372 9.44 12.19 -13.35
C ARG A 372 8.21 12.98 -12.87
N THR A 373 7.79 13.97 -13.67
CA THR A 373 6.60 14.77 -13.37
C THR A 373 5.33 13.92 -13.44
N ILE A 374 4.29 14.34 -12.73
CA ILE A 374 3.00 13.65 -12.65
C ILE A 374 1.95 14.67 -13.06
N SER A 375 2.04 15.12 -14.30
CA SER A 375 1.33 16.31 -14.77
C SER A 375 -0.15 16.06 -14.99
N ASN A 376 -0.97 17.03 -14.58
CA ASN A 376 -2.38 17.14 -14.96
C ASN A 376 -2.71 18.61 -15.28
N ALA A 377 -3.61 18.80 -16.25
CA ALA A 377 -4.10 20.10 -16.68
C ALA A 377 -5.63 20.07 -16.76
N LEU A 378 -6.31 21.00 -16.09
CA LEU A 378 -7.77 21.05 -16.05
C LEU A 378 -8.29 22.31 -16.74
N THR A 379 -9.18 22.11 -17.71
CA THR A 379 -9.96 23.16 -18.37
C THR A 379 -11.43 23.01 -17.98
N VAL A 380 -12.07 24.09 -17.52
CA VAL A 380 -13.47 24.10 -17.06
C VAL A 380 -14.33 24.96 -17.98
N GLU A 381 -15.40 24.37 -18.51
CA GLU A 381 -16.48 25.07 -19.21
C GLU A 381 -17.68 25.22 -18.27
N LEU A 382 -18.23 26.43 -18.19
CA LEU A 382 -19.38 26.77 -17.36
C LEU A 382 -20.70 26.73 -18.16
N ASN A 383 -21.82 26.63 -17.45
CA ASN A 383 -23.15 26.56 -18.06
C ASN A 383 -23.53 27.80 -18.90
N ASP A 384 -22.91 28.95 -18.63
CA ASP A 384 -23.10 30.19 -19.39
C ASP A 384 -22.18 30.30 -20.63
N GLY A 385 -21.40 29.26 -20.92
CA GLY A 385 -20.45 29.20 -22.04
C GLY A 385 -19.07 29.79 -21.73
N THR A 386 -18.84 30.33 -20.53
CA THR A 386 -17.50 30.78 -20.12
C THR A 386 -16.55 29.60 -20.01
N VAL A 387 -15.35 29.72 -20.57
CA VAL A 387 -14.25 28.77 -20.38
C VAL A 387 -13.18 29.42 -19.52
N LEU A 388 -12.84 28.79 -18.39
CA LEU A 388 -11.78 29.26 -17.51
C LEU A 388 -10.40 28.97 -18.11
N PRO A 389 -9.37 29.80 -17.83
CA PRO A 389 -7.99 29.48 -18.21
C PRO A 389 -7.57 28.09 -17.70
N GLU A 390 -6.87 27.32 -18.52
CA GLU A 390 -6.38 26.00 -18.14
C GLU A 390 -5.42 26.11 -16.94
N VAL A 391 -5.66 25.28 -15.92
CA VAL A 391 -4.78 25.18 -14.75
C VAL A 391 -3.92 23.95 -14.88
N VAL A 392 -2.62 24.15 -15.10
CA VAL A 392 -1.61 23.09 -15.22
C VAL A 392 -0.82 22.96 -13.92
N VAL A 393 -0.65 21.73 -13.44
CA VAL A 393 0.26 21.40 -12.34
C VAL A 393 1.11 20.21 -12.75
N GLU A 394 2.41 20.43 -12.94
CA GLU A 394 3.34 19.41 -13.45
C GLU A 394 3.88 18.48 -12.35
N ALA A 395 4.29 19.09 -11.23
CA ALA A 395 4.88 18.39 -10.11
C ALA A 395 3.98 18.50 -8.88
N PRO A 396 3.51 17.38 -8.30
CA PRO A 396 2.77 17.43 -7.04
C PRO A 396 3.65 17.98 -5.93
N LEU A 397 3.06 18.52 -4.86
CA LEU A 397 3.81 19.11 -3.75
C LEU A 397 4.89 18.15 -3.20
N GLY A 398 4.58 16.86 -3.08
CA GLY A 398 5.54 15.86 -2.61
C GLY A 398 6.61 15.42 -3.61
N HIS A 399 6.74 16.08 -4.77
CA HIS A 399 7.79 15.83 -5.75
C HIS A 399 9.13 16.45 -5.33
N ARG A 400 10.25 15.91 -5.85
CA ARG A 400 11.60 16.43 -5.56
C ARG A 400 11.73 17.94 -5.88
N LEU A 401 11.15 18.37 -6.99
CA LEU A 401 11.20 19.77 -7.45
C LEU A 401 10.54 20.77 -6.49
N ARG A 402 9.67 20.30 -5.60
CA ARG A 402 8.92 21.15 -4.65
C ARG A 402 9.25 20.82 -3.19
N ARG A 403 10.43 20.25 -2.94
CA ARG A 403 10.84 19.76 -1.60
C ARG A 403 10.76 20.81 -0.51
N GLU A 404 11.30 22.00 -0.75
CA GLU A 404 11.31 23.06 0.28
C GLU A 404 9.89 23.57 0.58
N GLU A 405 9.01 23.61 -0.42
CA GLU A 405 7.58 23.90 -0.23
C GLU A 405 6.87 22.79 0.56
N ALA A 406 7.26 21.52 0.35
CA ALA A 406 6.66 20.36 0.98
C ALA A 406 7.06 20.16 2.45
N LYS A 407 8.31 20.48 2.83
CA LYS A 407 8.87 20.22 4.16
C LYS A 407 7.99 20.77 5.30
N PRO A 408 7.52 22.03 5.28
CA PRO A 408 6.61 22.54 6.31
C PRO A 408 5.31 21.75 6.41
N VAL A 409 4.77 21.28 5.28
CA VAL A 409 3.51 20.54 5.24
C VAL A 409 3.69 19.10 5.70
N ILE A 410 4.83 18.47 5.40
CA ILE A 410 5.23 17.16 5.97
C ILE A 410 5.34 17.27 7.48
N LEU A 411 5.98 18.33 8.00
CA LEU A 411 6.13 18.53 9.44
C LEU A 411 4.77 18.76 10.13
N ALA A 412 3.88 19.53 9.50
CA ALA A 412 2.52 19.73 10.00
C ALA A 412 1.72 18.43 10.02
N LYS A 413 1.82 17.61 8.97
CA LYS A 413 1.23 16.25 8.90
C LYS A 413 1.77 15.37 10.01
N TYR A 414 3.10 15.35 10.21
CA TYR A 414 3.76 14.59 11.26
C TYR A 414 3.23 14.98 12.65
N LYS A 415 3.23 16.28 12.98
CA LYS A 415 2.68 16.82 14.24
C LYS A 415 1.22 16.40 14.46
N ARG A 416 0.39 16.51 13.42
CA ARG A 416 -1.02 16.11 13.47
C ARG A 416 -1.18 14.63 13.77
N HIS A 417 -0.33 13.77 13.20
CA HIS A 417 -0.39 12.32 13.42
C HIS A 417 0.13 11.89 14.79
N LEU A 418 1.05 12.66 15.41
CA LEU A 418 1.52 12.38 16.78
C LEU A 418 0.47 12.73 17.85
N GLY A 419 -0.27 13.83 17.66
CA GLY A 419 -1.17 14.42 18.65
C GLY A 419 -2.18 13.45 19.30
N PRO A 420 -2.83 12.55 18.55
CA PRO A 420 -3.73 11.58 19.14
C PRO A 420 -3.07 10.55 20.07
N HIS A 421 -1.75 10.35 19.98
CA HIS A 421 -1.01 9.28 20.65
C HIS A 421 -0.20 9.76 21.85
N PHE A 422 0.25 11.01 21.85
CA PHE A 422 1.18 11.54 22.84
C PHE A 422 0.72 12.88 23.43
N PRO A 423 1.10 13.20 24.68
CA PRO A 423 0.93 14.55 25.24
C PRO A 423 1.66 15.61 24.40
N GLU A 424 1.16 16.85 24.41
CA GLU A 424 1.70 17.95 23.60
C GLU A 424 3.21 18.19 23.83
N ALA A 425 3.69 18.03 25.06
CA ALA A 425 5.11 18.17 25.39
C ALA A 425 5.99 17.17 24.62
N THR A 426 5.57 15.90 24.54
CA THR A 426 6.27 14.84 23.79
C THR A 426 6.18 15.09 22.28
N VAL A 427 5.03 15.54 21.78
CA VAL A 427 4.87 15.92 20.37
C VAL A 427 5.86 17.02 20.00
N ARG A 428 5.97 18.06 20.83
CA ARG A 428 6.91 19.16 20.62
C ARG A 428 8.35 18.67 20.62
N GLU A 429 8.74 17.85 21.59
CA GLU A 429 10.09 17.27 21.66
C GLU A 429 10.44 16.47 20.40
N LEU A 430 9.53 15.60 19.92
CA LEU A 430 9.74 14.80 18.72
C LEU A 430 9.84 15.67 17.46
N VAL A 431 9.02 16.71 17.35
CA VAL A 431 9.06 17.67 16.24
C VAL A 431 10.37 18.47 16.24
N GLU A 432 10.84 18.92 17.40
CA GLU A 432 12.12 19.62 17.54
C GLU A 432 13.30 18.70 17.20
N LEU A 433 13.34 17.49 17.76
CA LEU A 433 14.36 16.48 17.46
C LEU A 433 14.42 16.18 15.95
N SER A 434 13.26 16.06 15.31
CA SER A 434 13.18 15.72 13.90
C SER A 434 13.76 16.78 12.95
N GLN A 435 13.86 18.04 13.41
CA GLN A 435 14.40 19.16 12.66
C GLN A 435 15.91 19.35 12.89
N ASP A 436 16.47 18.78 13.95
CA ASP A 436 17.91 18.80 14.25
C ASP A 436 18.57 17.50 13.73
N SER A 437 19.04 17.53 12.48
CA SER A 437 19.63 16.35 11.82
C SER A 437 20.82 15.79 12.61
N LYS A 438 21.70 16.67 13.13
CA LYS A 438 22.89 16.25 13.87
C LYS A 438 22.53 15.52 15.15
N LYS A 439 21.56 16.05 15.90
CA LYS A 439 21.09 15.42 17.14
C LYS A 439 20.37 14.10 16.87
N LEU A 440 19.57 14.03 15.81
CA LEU A 440 18.87 12.81 15.42
C LEU A 440 19.84 11.71 14.97
N GLU A 441 20.82 12.04 14.13
CA GLU A 441 21.81 11.10 13.60
C GLU A 441 22.76 10.57 14.68
N ALA A 442 23.02 11.35 15.73
CA ALA A 442 23.85 10.94 16.86
C ALA A 442 23.10 10.10 17.92
N MET A 443 21.77 10.04 17.88
CA MET A 443 20.95 9.32 18.87
C MET A 443 21.02 7.81 18.64
N THR A 444 21.10 7.03 19.71
CA THR A 444 21.04 5.57 19.56
C THR A 444 19.63 5.14 19.16
N VAL A 445 19.53 4.06 18.37
CA VAL A 445 18.25 3.63 17.81
C VAL A 445 17.26 3.22 18.90
N ASP A 446 17.72 2.58 19.98
CA ASP A 446 16.91 2.18 21.12
C ASP A 446 16.33 3.40 21.86
N GLU A 447 17.14 4.42 22.13
CA GLU A 447 16.68 5.68 22.73
C GLU A 447 15.64 6.38 21.85
N TYR A 448 15.88 6.44 20.53
CA TYR A 448 14.94 7.04 19.58
C TYR A 448 13.61 6.29 19.55
N VAL A 449 13.65 4.96 19.49
CA VAL A 449 12.47 4.10 19.47
C VAL A 449 11.70 4.14 20.80
N ASP A 450 12.38 4.31 21.93
CA ASP A 450 11.75 4.48 23.24
C ASP A 450 10.93 5.77 23.37
N LYS A 451 11.28 6.84 22.64
CA LYS A 451 10.48 8.08 22.60
C LYS A 451 9.08 7.89 22.01
N TYR A 452 8.85 6.84 21.23
CA TYR A 452 7.54 6.52 20.64
C TYR A 452 6.78 5.44 21.42
N ALA A 453 7.37 4.89 22.49
CA ALA A 453 6.72 3.88 23.30
C ALA A 453 5.77 4.52 24.33
N VAL A 454 4.63 3.87 24.56
CA VAL A 454 3.67 4.23 25.61
C VAL A 454 3.44 3.02 26.50
N LYS A 455 3.25 3.25 27.81
CA LYS A 455 2.89 2.17 28.75
C LYS A 455 1.51 1.59 28.45
N GLU A 456 0.57 2.46 28.08
CA GLU A 456 -0.80 2.10 27.72
C GLU A 456 -1.19 2.84 26.44
N SER A 457 -1.73 2.09 25.47
CA SER A 457 -2.28 2.65 24.23
C SER A 457 -3.79 2.61 24.28
N LYS A 458 -4.47 3.72 23.97
CA LYS A 458 -5.94 3.75 23.84
C LYS A 458 -6.46 3.11 22.55
N PHE A 459 -5.56 2.69 21.65
CA PHE A 459 -5.90 2.19 20.32
C PHE A 459 -5.57 0.72 20.10
N VAL A 460 -4.58 0.18 20.82
CA VAL A 460 -4.11 -1.21 20.71
C VAL A 460 -4.17 -1.81 22.10
N VAL A 461 -4.89 -2.92 22.24
CA VAL A 461 -5.13 -3.64 23.51
C VAL A 461 -4.15 -4.80 23.64
#